data_AF-A0A645IBJ7-F1
#
_entry.id   AF-A0A645IBJ7-F1
#
_cell.length_a   1.000
_cell.length_b   1.000
_cell.length_c   1.000
_cell.angle_alpha   90.00
_cell.angle_beta   90.00
_cell.angle_gamma   90.00
#
_symmetry.space_group_name_H-M   'P 1'
#
loop_
_entity.id
_entity.type
_entity.pdbx_description
1 polymer ?
#
loop_
_entity_poly.entity_id
_entity_poly.type
_entity_poly.pdbx_seq_one_letter_code
_entity_poly.pdbx_strand_id
1 'polypeptide(L)'
;MLLRAFAAAGYICFLTVGGKENRAWPIRKGITAWEAGGTIHTDIQKGFIRAEIIGFADLVEAGGETQAKRAGKQRLETKQYVMQDYDVVNFRFSK
;
A
#
# COMPACT_ATOMS: atom_id res chain seq x y z
N MET A 1 -10.93 -21.52 2.09
CA MET A 1 -10.85 -21.86 0.64
C MET A 1 -10.58 -20.62 -0.21
N LEU A 2 -11.31 -19.52 -0.03
CA LEU A 2 -11.18 -18.27 -0.80
C LEU A 2 -9.77 -17.62 -0.77
N LEU A 3 -9.19 -17.40 0.42
CA LEU A 3 -7.87 -16.77 0.57
C LEU A 3 -6.75 -17.58 -0.10
N ARG A 4 -6.85 -18.93 -0.02
CA ARG A 4 -5.89 -19.83 -0.68
C ARG A 4 -6.02 -19.76 -2.21
N ALA A 5 -7.24 -19.70 -2.74
CA ALA A 5 -7.47 -19.54 -4.17
C ALA A 5 -6.96 -18.18 -4.68
N PHE A 6 -7.13 -17.11 -3.89
CA PHE A 6 -6.64 -15.78 -4.21
C PHE A 6 -5.11 -15.72 -4.29
N ALA A 7 -4.42 -16.29 -3.29
CA ALA A 7 -2.97 -16.40 -3.29
C ALA A 7 -2.45 -17.33 -4.41
N ALA A 8 -3.11 -18.46 -4.65
CA ALA A 8 -2.75 -19.38 -5.73
C ALA A 8 -2.93 -18.76 -7.13
N ALA A 9 -3.90 -17.83 -7.27
CA ALA A 9 -4.07 -17.04 -8.48
C ALA A 9 -3.01 -15.92 -8.61
N GLY A 10 -2.07 -15.77 -7.68
CA GLY A 10 -0.97 -14.80 -7.74
C GLY A 10 -1.37 -13.37 -7.39
N TYR A 11 -2.45 -13.20 -6.62
CA TYR A 11 -2.84 -11.89 -6.10
C TYR A 11 -2.29 -11.66 -4.69
N ILE A 12 -1.99 -10.39 -4.41
CA ILE A 12 -1.69 -9.85 -3.09
C ILE A 12 -2.64 -8.66 -2.83
N CYS A 13 -2.66 -8.13 -1.61
CA CYS A 13 -3.54 -7.03 -1.26
C CYS A 13 -2.79 -5.96 -0.47
N PHE A 14 -2.75 -4.73 -0.98
CA PHE A 14 -2.26 -3.60 -0.20
C PHE A 14 -3.41 -2.88 0.50
N LEU A 15 -3.10 -2.12 1.55
CA LEU A 15 -4.08 -1.48 2.41
C LEU A 15 -3.92 0.04 2.35
N THR A 16 -5.02 0.76 2.32
CA THR A 16 -5.05 2.21 2.57
C THR A 16 -5.76 2.43 3.90
N VAL A 17 -5.11 3.13 4.83
CA VAL A 17 -5.64 3.45 6.18
C VAL A 17 -5.50 4.95 6.47
N GLY A 18 -6.27 5.44 7.44
CA GLY A 18 -6.11 6.82 7.95
C GLY A 18 -6.89 7.90 7.20
N GLY A 19 -7.66 7.52 6.16
CA GLY A 19 -8.63 8.39 5.49
C GLY A 19 -10.04 8.28 6.08
N LYS A 20 -11.04 8.69 5.30
CA LYS A 20 -12.46 8.44 5.66
C LYS A 20 -12.81 6.95 5.73
N GLU A 21 -12.11 6.13 4.96
CA GLU A 21 -12.34 4.69 4.88
C GLU A 21 -11.02 3.93 4.83
N ASN A 22 -11.01 2.75 5.46
CA ASN A 22 -9.95 1.77 5.33
C ASN A 22 -10.35 0.78 4.24
N ARG A 23 -9.45 0.52 3.29
CA ARG A 23 -9.74 -0.36 2.14
C ARG A 23 -8.57 -1.26 1.81
N ALA A 24 -8.89 -2.47 1.36
CA ALA A 24 -7.96 -3.45 0.85
C ALA A 24 -8.07 -3.51 -0.68
N TRP A 25 -6.94 -3.39 -1.37
CA TRP A 25 -6.85 -3.30 -2.82
C TRP A 25 -6.16 -4.54 -3.42
N PRO A 26 -6.93 -5.41 -4.08
CA PRO A 26 -6.37 -6.62 -4.69
C PRO A 26 -5.57 -6.28 -5.94
N ILE A 27 -4.31 -6.72 -5.98
CA ILE A 27 -3.38 -6.47 -7.08
C ILE A 27 -2.63 -7.75 -7.45
N ARG A 28 -2.08 -7.81 -8.67
CA ARG A 28 -1.19 -8.91 -9.06
C ARG A 28 0.14 -8.78 -8.32
N LYS A 29 0.71 -9.90 -7.90
CA LYS A 29 2.06 -9.92 -7.32
C LYS A 29 3.06 -9.39 -8.34
N GLY A 30 3.99 -8.53 -7.88
CA GLY A 30 5.05 -7.98 -8.72
C GLY A 30 4.75 -6.61 -9.32
N ILE A 31 3.54 -6.06 -9.13
CA ILE A 31 3.26 -4.69 -9.59
C ILE A 31 4.00 -3.66 -8.73
N THR A 32 4.30 -2.54 -9.37
CA THR A 32 5.01 -1.42 -8.75
C THR A 32 4.08 -0.50 -7.98
N ALA A 33 4.64 0.33 -7.09
CA ALA A 33 3.90 1.36 -6.35
C ALA A 33 3.19 2.35 -7.29
N TRP A 34 3.78 2.64 -8.45
CA TRP A 34 3.16 3.49 -9.46
C TRP A 34 1.91 2.87 -10.08
N GLU A 35 1.99 1.60 -10.47
CA GLU A 35 0.85 0.84 -11.01
C GLU A 35 -0.23 0.65 -9.95
N ALA A 36 0.17 0.37 -8.70
CA ALA A 36 -0.74 0.23 -7.58
C ALA A 36 -1.54 1.51 -7.32
N GLY A 37 -0.91 2.69 -7.39
CA GLY A 37 -1.61 3.97 -7.32
C GLY A 37 -2.68 4.14 -8.41
N GLY A 38 -2.40 3.63 -9.61
CA GLY A 38 -3.35 3.62 -10.74
C GLY A 38 -4.61 2.79 -10.51
N THR A 39 -4.54 1.75 -9.68
CA THR A 39 -5.72 0.93 -9.32
C THR A 39 -6.73 1.69 -8.45
N ILE A 40 -6.29 2.74 -7.76
CA ILE A 40 -7.15 3.62 -6.97
C ILE A 40 -7.75 4.70 -7.89
N HIS A 41 -6.90 5.41 -8.63
CA HIS A 41 -7.31 6.41 -9.61
C HIS A 41 -6.17 6.70 -10.59
N THR A 42 -6.50 6.98 -11.86
CA THR A 42 -5.52 7.29 -12.91
C THR A 42 -4.72 8.58 -12.64
N ASP A 43 -5.30 9.53 -11.91
CA ASP A 43 -4.61 10.77 -11.51
C ASP A 43 -3.50 10.53 -10.49
N ILE A 44 -3.67 9.56 -9.57
CA ILE A 44 -2.64 9.19 -8.59
C ILE A 44 -1.42 8.62 -9.33
N GLN A 45 -1.67 7.82 -10.35
CA GLN A 45 -0.62 7.27 -11.20
C GLN A 45 0.12 8.38 -11.97
N LYS A 46 -0.61 9.28 -12.64
CA LYS A 46 0.01 10.37 -13.42
C LYS A 46 0.78 11.35 -12.53
N GLY A 47 0.22 11.68 -11.37
CA GLY A 47 0.77 12.63 -10.42
C GLY A 47 1.73 12.05 -9.41
N PHE A 48 2.08 10.76 -9.50
CA PHE A 48 2.83 10.04 -8.46
C PHE A 48 4.13 10.76 -8.09
N ILE A 49 4.30 11.05 -6.80
CA ILE A 49 5.53 11.60 -6.23
C ILE A 49 6.28 10.49 -5.49
N ARG A 50 5.60 9.82 -4.56
CA ARG A 50 6.16 8.75 -3.73
C ARG A 50 5.06 7.94 -3.05
N ALA A 51 5.41 6.72 -2.63
CA ALA A 51 4.57 5.89 -1.79
C ALA A 51 5.10 5.91 -0.35
N GLU A 52 4.24 6.22 0.61
CA GLU A 52 4.55 6.15 2.03
C GLU A 52 4.07 4.80 2.54
N ILE A 53 4.99 3.90 2.89
CA ILE A 53 4.67 2.49 3.17
C ILE A 53 5.03 2.13 4.61
N ILE A 54 4.09 1.48 5.29
CA ILE A 54 4.27 0.87 6.60
C ILE A 54 3.93 -0.62 6.44
N GLY A 55 4.78 -1.51 6.97
CA GLY A 55 4.46 -2.93 7.00
C GLY A 55 3.30 -3.21 7.96
N PHE A 56 2.41 -4.14 7.63
CA PHE A 56 1.28 -4.47 8.50
C PHE A 56 1.70 -4.89 9.91
N ALA A 57 2.79 -5.65 10.03
CA ALA A 57 3.33 -6.05 11.34
C ALA A 57 3.76 -4.83 12.18
N ASP A 58 4.47 -3.88 11.57
CA ASP A 58 4.89 -2.64 12.24
C ASP A 58 3.70 -1.75 12.62
N LEU A 59 2.64 -1.73 11.77
CA LEU A 59 1.40 -1.01 12.07
C LEU A 59 0.74 -1.56 13.34
N VAL A 60 0.63 -2.89 13.44
CA VAL A 60 0.02 -3.58 14.57
C VAL A 60 0.87 -3.42 15.83
N GLU A 61 2.18 -3.60 15.73
CA GLU A 61 3.12 -3.45 16.85
C GLU A 61 3.09 -2.03 17.43
N ALA A 62 3.03 -1.01 16.57
CA ALA A 62 2.95 0.37 17.02
C ALA A 62 1.57 0.77 17.56
N GLY A 63 0.52 -0.03 17.33
CA GLY A 63 -0.85 0.27 17.76
C GLY A 63 -1.56 1.30 16.88
N GLY A 64 -1.15 1.47 15.63
CA GLY A 64 -1.79 2.37 14.67
C GLY A 64 -0.83 3.17 13.79
N GLU A 65 -1.38 3.82 12.77
CA GLU A 65 -0.61 4.56 11.76
C GLU A 65 0.17 5.72 12.38
N THR A 66 -0.48 6.53 13.21
CA THR A 66 0.15 7.70 13.85
C THR A 66 1.36 7.30 14.70
N GLN A 67 1.23 6.20 15.45
CA GLN A 67 2.29 5.67 16.30
C GLN A 67 3.42 5.08 15.46
N ALA A 68 3.09 4.31 14.41
CA ALA A 68 4.08 3.73 13.50
C ALA A 68 4.91 4.83 12.80
N LYS A 69 4.27 5.94 12.40
CA LYS A 69 4.95 7.11 11.85
C LYS A 69 5.91 7.75 12.86
N ARG A 70 5.46 7.95 14.10
CA ARG A 70 6.30 8.50 15.18
C ARG A 70 7.47 7.59 15.54
N ALA A 71 7.28 6.28 15.43
CA ALA A 71 8.32 5.27 15.64
C ALA A 71 9.29 5.13 14.45
N GLY A 72 9.14 5.92 13.38
CA GLY A 72 10.02 5.88 12.21
C GLY A 72 9.86 4.63 11.35
N LYS A 73 8.74 3.90 11.48
CA LYS A 73 8.46 2.68 10.70
C LYS A 73 7.94 2.96 9.29
N GLN A 74 7.60 4.22 8.99
CA GLN A 74 7.18 4.64 7.66
C GLN A 74 8.38 4.79 6.74
N ARG A 75 8.37 4.04 5.63
CA ARG A 75 9.34 4.15 4.55
C ARG A 75 8.81 4.99 3.42
N LEU A 76 9.71 5.68 2.73
CA LEU A 76 9.40 6.46 1.54
C LEU A 76 9.93 5.70 0.33
N GLU A 77 9.01 5.18 -0.47
CA GLU A 77 9.31 4.33 -1.60
C GLU A 77 9.07 5.04 -2.92
N THR A 78 9.87 4.67 -3.90
CA THR A 78 9.85 5.26 -5.25
C THR A 78 8.84 4.53 -6.14
N LYS A 79 8.65 5.06 -7.36
CA LYS A 79 7.72 4.49 -8.35
C LYS A 79 8.04 3.04 -8.71
N GLN A 80 9.29 2.59 -8.58
CA GLN A 80 9.73 1.23 -8.91
C GLN A 80 9.59 0.22 -7.77
N TYR A 81 9.24 0.66 -6.57
CA TYR A 81 9.06 -0.26 -5.44
C TYR A 81 7.99 -1.30 -5.78
N VAL A 82 8.32 -2.58 -5.59
CA VAL A 82 7.39 -3.68 -5.82
C VAL A 82 6.55 -3.87 -4.57
N MET A 83 5.24 -3.70 -4.71
CA MET A 83 4.31 -3.80 -3.60
C MET A 83 4.38 -5.18 -2.94
N GLN A 84 4.39 -5.20 -1.61
CA GLN A 84 4.32 -6.42 -0.82
C GLN A 84 2.91 -6.65 -0.29
N ASP A 85 2.63 -7.90 0.06
CA ASP A 85 1.33 -8.24 0.62
C ASP A 85 1.13 -7.56 1.97
N TYR A 86 -0.05 -6.97 2.16
CA TYR A 86 -0.43 -6.17 3.31
C TYR A 86 0.38 -4.89 3.52
N ASP A 87 1.09 -4.38 2.51
CA ASP A 87 1.68 -3.06 2.59
C ASP A 87 0.60 -2.01 2.86
N VAL A 88 0.80 -1.23 3.91
CA VAL A 88 -0.09 -0.13 4.28
C VAL A 88 0.48 1.12 3.63
N VAL A 89 -0.19 1.61 2.58
CA VAL A 89 0.33 2.64 1.70
C VAL A 89 -0.51 3.92 1.73
N ASN A 90 0.18 5.05 1.73
CA ASN A 90 -0.38 6.34 1.40
C ASN A 90 0.38 6.93 0.20
N PHE A 91 -0.33 7.16 -0.90
CA PHE A 91 0.26 7.71 -2.11
C PHE A 91 0.29 9.23 -2.06
N ARG A 92 1.48 9.81 -2.19
CA ARG A 92 1.64 11.26 -2.39
C ARG A 92 1.67 11.52 -3.88
N PHE A 93 0.79 12.39 -4.35
CA PHE A 93 0.70 12.77 -5.75
C PHE A 93 0.42 14.27 -5.88
N SER A 94 0.88 14.88 -6.98
CA SER A 94 0.49 16.24 -7.37
C SER A 94 -0.64 16.14 -8.39
N LYS A 95 -1.58 17.08 -8.29
CA LYS A 95 -2.54 17.35 -9.35
C LYS A 95 -1.92 18.26 -10.40
#